data_AF-A0A940X5G4-F1
#
_entry.id   AF-A0A940X5G4-F1
#
_cell.length_a   1.000
_cell.length_b   1.000
_cell.length_c   1.000
_cell.angle_alpha   90.00
_cell.angle_beta   90.00
_cell.angle_gamma   90.00
#
_symmetry.space_group_name_H-M   'P 1'
#
loop_
_entity.id
_entity.type
_entity.pdbx_description
1 polymer ?
#
loop_
_entity_poly.entity_id
_entity_poly.type
_entity_poly.pdbx_seq_one_letter_code
_entity_poly.pdbx_strand_id
1 'polypeptide(L)'
;MLKKGSKLNSILTGSCPKCQNESMYSDKNPLHLTKVLKMNDNCSHCGFKYQIEPSFFYGAMYVSYGLNVAVGVAAFIVSFVFFGASIGYAFVTIIATLVVLLPFILRLSRNIYINMFVSYDPKAGHK
;
A
#
# COMPACT_ATOMS: atom_id res chain seq x y z
N MET A 1 -8.04 -13.97 -8.81
CA MET A 1 -8.92 -12.84 -8.43
C MET A 1 -9.20 -12.97 -6.94
N LEU A 2 -8.65 -12.07 -6.11
CA LEU A 2 -8.89 -12.10 -4.66
C LEU A 2 -10.39 -11.86 -4.41
N LYS A 3 -11.05 -12.73 -3.63
CA LYS A 3 -12.48 -12.62 -3.38
C LYS A 3 -12.79 -11.28 -2.70
N LYS A 4 -13.77 -10.57 -3.25
CA LYS A 4 -14.37 -9.38 -2.65
C LYS A 4 -14.84 -9.75 -1.23
N GLY A 5 -14.41 -8.96 -0.24
CA GLY A 5 -14.69 -9.17 1.18
C GLY A 5 -13.49 -9.56 2.04
N SER A 6 -12.36 -9.95 1.45
CA SER A 6 -11.12 -10.15 2.21
C SER A 6 -10.37 -8.83 2.42
N LYS A 7 -9.79 -8.61 3.61
CA LYS A 7 -8.91 -7.46 3.87
C LYS A 7 -7.73 -7.41 2.90
N LEU A 8 -7.17 -8.57 2.53
CA LEU A 8 -6.06 -8.67 1.59
C LEU A 8 -6.39 -8.09 0.21
N ASN A 9 -7.65 -8.24 -0.24
CA ASN A 9 -8.08 -7.68 -1.51
C ASN A 9 -7.98 -6.14 -1.50
N SER A 10 -8.53 -5.51 -0.45
CA SER A 10 -8.47 -4.06 -0.26
C SER A 10 -7.02 -3.56 -0.13
N ILE A 11 -6.18 -4.28 0.63
CA ILE A 11 -4.77 -3.93 0.85
C ILE A 11 -3.99 -3.90 -0.47
N LEU A 12 -4.13 -4.94 -1.30
CA LEU A 12 -3.37 -5.07 -2.54
C LEU A 12 -3.89 -4.19 -3.67
N THR A 13 -5.20 -3.97 -3.73
CA THR A 13 -5.82 -3.17 -4.82
C THR A 13 -5.92 -1.68 -4.50
N GLY A 14 -5.82 -1.28 -3.23
CA GLY A 14 -6.12 0.09 -2.81
C GLY A 14 -7.59 0.45 -2.99
N SER A 15 -8.46 -0.54 -2.83
CA SER A 15 -9.91 -0.35 -2.84
C SER A 15 -10.41 0.15 -1.48
N CYS A 16 -11.62 0.71 -1.42
CA CYS A 16 -12.24 1.12 -0.18
C CYS A 16 -12.23 -0.03 0.84
N PRO A 17 -11.69 0.15 2.07
CA PRO A 17 -11.57 -0.92 3.05
C PRO A 17 -12.94 -1.38 3.57
N LYS A 18 -13.95 -0.51 3.49
CA LYS A 18 -15.30 -0.79 3.96
C LYS A 18 -16.14 -1.54 2.93
N CYS A 19 -16.29 -1.02 1.70
CA CYS A 19 -17.18 -1.63 0.68
C CYS A 19 -16.46 -2.29 -0.49
N GLN A 20 -15.16 -2.04 -0.70
CA GLN A 20 -14.36 -2.57 -1.82
C GLN A 20 -14.97 -2.34 -3.22
N ASN A 21 -15.82 -1.32 -3.39
CA ASN A 21 -16.49 -1.02 -4.67
C ASN A 21 -15.72 -0.02 -5.55
N GLU A 22 -14.82 0.77 -4.97
CA GLU A 22 -14.03 1.77 -5.68
C GLU A 22 -12.60 1.86 -5.14
N SER A 23 -11.72 2.53 -5.89
CA SER A 23 -10.37 2.84 -5.43
C SER A 23 -10.38 4.09 -4.53
N MET A 24 -9.56 4.05 -3.49
CA MET A 24 -9.37 5.18 -2.59
C MET A 24 -8.57 6.32 -3.25
N TYR A 25 -7.81 6.01 -4.30
CA TYR A 25 -6.91 6.94 -4.98
C TYR A 25 -7.62 7.60 -6.15
N SER A 26 -7.42 8.91 -6.31
CA SER A 26 -7.97 9.65 -7.45
C SER A 26 -7.30 9.24 -8.77
N ASP A 27 -6.05 8.77 -8.70
CA ASP A 27 -5.31 8.23 -9.83
C ASP A 27 -5.01 6.74 -9.60
N LYS A 28 -5.42 5.88 -10.53
CA LYS A 28 -5.17 4.44 -10.42
C LYS A 28 -3.70 4.10 -10.66
N ASN A 29 -2.96 4.89 -11.45
CA ASN A 29 -1.58 4.59 -11.77
C ASN A 29 -0.62 5.02 -10.63
N PRO A 30 0.08 4.07 -9.96
CA PRO A 30 1.03 4.42 -8.91
C PRO A 30 2.28 5.12 -9.45
N LEU A 31 2.60 4.98 -10.74
CA LEU A 31 3.79 5.57 -11.35
C LEU A 31 3.68 7.10 -11.54
N HIS A 32 2.48 7.66 -11.42
CA HIS A 32 2.30 9.12 -11.41
C HIS A 32 2.70 9.69 -10.04
N LEU A 33 4.01 9.88 -9.83
CA LEU A 33 4.60 10.23 -8.53
C LEU A 33 3.96 11.47 -7.86
N THR A 34 3.54 12.47 -8.62
CA THR A 34 2.87 13.67 -8.09
C THR A 34 1.49 13.38 -7.50
N LYS A 35 0.82 12.31 -7.95
CA LYS A 35 -0.54 11.92 -7.54
C LYS A 35 -0.57 10.57 -6.83
N VAL A 36 0.58 9.96 -6.56
CA VAL A 36 0.67 8.60 -6.01
C VAL A 36 -0.07 8.46 -4.68
N LEU A 37 -0.06 9.52 -3.86
CA LEU A 37 -0.72 9.60 -2.57
C LEU A 37 -2.04 10.40 -2.59
N LYS A 38 -2.47 10.88 -3.76
CA LYS A 38 -3.70 11.67 -3.90
C LYS A 38 -4.90 10.73 -3.78
N MET A 39 -5.74 11.00 -2.78
CA MET A 39 -6.89 10.19 -2.44
C MET A 39 -8.17 11.02 -2.54
N ASN A 40 -9.29 10.33 -2.75
CA ASN A 40 -10.60 10.94 -2.63
C ASN A 40 -10.89 11.23 -1.15
N ASP A 41 -11.77 12.18 -0.85
CA ASP A 41 -12.14 12.50 0.54
C ASP A 41 -13.10 11.45 1.12
N ASN A 42 -14.10 11.08 0.31
CA ASN A 42 -15.13 10.12 0.65
C ASN A 42 -15.30 9.08 -0.44
N CYS A 43 -15.78 7.91 -0.04
CA CYS A 43 -16.20 6.87 -0.97
C CYS A 43 -17.53 7.21 -1.64
N SER A 44 -17.59 7.18 -2.97
CA SER A 44 -18.81 7.47 -3.72
C SER A 44 -19.91 6.43 -3.53
N HIS A 45 -19.55 5.18 -3.18
CA HIS A 45 -20.51 4.09 -2.99
C HIS A 45 -21.03 3.93 -1.56
N CYS A 46 -20.21 4.17 -0.54
CA CYS A 46 -20.61 3.94 0.86
C CYS A 46 -20.54 5.20 1.74
N GLY A 47 -20.10 6.34 1.18
CA GLY A 47 -19.94 7.61 1.89
C GLY A 47 -18.79 7.64 2.90
N PHE A 48 -18.01 6.55 3.01
CA PHE A 48 -16.94 6.44 3.99
C PHE A 48 -15.86 7.49 3.78
N LYS A 49 -15.58 8.31 4.79
CA LYS A 49 -14.51 9.30 4.78
C LYS A 49 -13.17 8.60 5.00
N TYR A 50 -12.25 8.70 4.04
CA TYR A 50 -10.97 7.98 4.11
C TYR A 50 -10.03 8.54 5.17
N GLN A 51 -10.07 9.86 5.38
CA GLN A 51 -9.41 10.51 6.51
C GLN A 51 -10.36 10.53 7.71
N ILE A 52 -10.22 9.52 8.57
CA ILE A 52 -11.00 9.38 9.80
C ILE A 52 -10.69 10.55 10.74
N GLU A 53 -9.41 10.91 10.85
CA GLU A 53 -8.87 12.00 11.66
C GLU A 53 -7.92 12.86 10.82
N PRO A 54 -7.72 14.15 11.17
CA PRO A 54 -6.67 14.96 10.57
C PRO A 54 -5.31 14.28 10.77
N SER A 55 -4.52 14.19 9.71
CA SER A 55 -3.22 13.51 9.73
C SER A 55 -3.26 12.00 10.05
N PHE A 56 -4.40 11.33 9.87
CA PHE A 56 -4.55 9.89 10.10
C PHE A 56 -3.43 9.03 9.46
N PHE A 57 -3.03 9.35 8.22
CA PHE A 57 -1.99 8.59 7.51
C PHE A 57 -0.55 8.83 8.00
N TYR A 58 -0.33 9.63 9.05
CA TYR A 58 0.98 9.75 9.67
C TYR A 58 1.47 8.40 10.22
N GLY A 59 0.54 7.61 10.79
CA GLY A 59 0.85 6.25 11.24
C GLY A 59 1.28 5.29 10.12
N ALA A 60 0.85 5.54 8.87
CA ALA A 60 1.27 4.74 7.72
C ALA A 60 2.78 4.89 7.42
N MET A 61 3.47 5.92 7.94
CA MET A 61 4.92 6.05 7.82
C MET A 61 5.65 4.93 8.59
N TYR A 62 5.16 4.52 9.76
CA TYR A 62 5.75 3.40 10.51
C TYR A 62 5.57 2.07 9.77
N VAL A 63 4.41 1.88 9.13
CA VAL A 63 4.17 0.71 8.27
C VAL A 63 5.12 0.72 7.07
N SER A 64 5.35 1.89 6.47
CA SER A 64 6.32 2.06 5.38
C SER A 64 7.73 1.68 5.81
N TYR A 65 8.16 2.08 7.01
CA TYR A 65 9.47 1.68 7.53
C TYR A 65 9.60 0.14 7.59
N GLY A 66 8.63 -0.56 8.18
CA GLY A 66 8.62 -2.02 8.22
C GLY A 66 8.64 -2.68 6.84
N LEU A 67 7.89 -2.14 5.87
CA LEU A 67 7.90 -2.62 4.49
C LEU A 67 9.25 -2.41 3.80
N ASN A 68 9.89 -1.26 3.97
CA ASN A 68 11.22 -1.00 3.40
C ASN A 68 12.27 -1.95 3.96
N VAL A 69 12.23 -2.22 5.27
CA VAL A 69 13.12 -3.21 5.91
C VAL A 69 12.87 -4.61 5.33
N ALA A 70 11.61 -5.05 5.23
CA ALA A 70 11.27 -6.35 4.67
C ALA A 70 11.73 -6.50 3.20
N VAL A 71 11.49 -5.48 2.36
CA VAL A 71 11.94 -5.47 0.97
C VAL A 71 13.46 -5.44 0.87
N GLY A 72 14.14 -4.66 1.71
CA GLY A 72 15.60 -4.59 1.73
C GLY A 72 16.25 -5.92 2.13
N VAL A 73 15.74 -6.57 3.18
CA VAL A 73 16.19 -7.92 3.59
C VAL A 73 15.95 -8.94 2.48
N ALA A 74 14.78 -8.91 1.84
CA ALA A 74 14.48 -9.79 0.72
C ALA A 74 15.44 -9.57 -0.46
N ALA A 75 15.70 -8.31 -0.84
CA ALA A 75 16.63 -7.96 -1.92
C ALA A 75 18.08 -8.39 -1.59
N PHE A 76 18.50 -8.25 -0.32
CA PHE A 76 19.79 -8.73 0.13
C PHE A 76 19.90 -10.26 0.02
N ILE A 77 18.93 -11.00 0.54
CA ILE A 77 18.93 -12.47 0.49
C ILE A 77 18.98 -12.94 -0.97
N VAL A 78 18.12 -12.38 -1.83
CA VAL A 78 18.10 -12.73 -3.25
C VAL A 78 19.46 -12.46 -3.90
N SER A 79 20.01 -11.26 -3.76
CA SER A 79 21.27 -10.89 -4.42
C SER A 79 22.50 -11.60 -3.85
N PHE A 80 22.66 -11.62 -2.53
CA PHE A 80 23.86 -12.12 -1.87
C PHE A 80 23.85 -13.65 -1.72
N VAL A 81 22.71 -14.23 -1.30
CA VAL A 81 22.63 -15.67 -0.99
C VAL A 81 22.35 -16.50 -2.25
N PHE A 82 21.40 -16.08 -3.09
CA PHE A 82 21.02 -16.86 -4.28
C PHE A 82 21.89 -16.57 -5.50
N PHE A 83 22.26 -15.30 -5.73
CA PHE A 83 23.08 -14.91 -6.88
C PHE A 83 24.58 -14.77 -6.55
N GLY A 84 24.99 -14.90 -5.28
CA GLY A 84 26.39 -14.82 -4.89
C GLY A 84 27.04 -13.46 -5.15
N ALA A 85 26.24 -12.38 -5.21
CA ALA A 85 26.75 -11.04 -5.48
C ALA A 85 27.72 -10.58 -4.37
N SER A 86 28.71 -9.75 -4.71
CA SER A 86 29.54 -9.12 -3.70
C SER A 86 28.70 -8.19 -2.82
N ILE A 87 29.19 -7.89 -1.61
CA ILE A 87 28.44 -7.06 -0.66
C ILE A 87 28.09 -5.67 -1.23
N GLY A 88 28.99 -5.09 -2.04
CA GLY A 88 28.75 -3.82 -2.73
C GLY A 88 27.58 -3.90 -3.72
N TYR A 89 27.55 -4.95 -4.54
CA TYR A 89 26.44 -5.18 -5.49
C TYR A 89 25.13 -5.51 -4.79
N ALA A 90 25.17 -6.20 -3.65
CA ALA A 90 23.98 -6.44 -2.83
C ALA A 90 23.39 -5.12 -2.31
N PHE A 91 24.21 -4.18 -1.82
CA PHE A 91 23.75 -2.84 -1.42
C PHE A 91 23.15 -2.04 -2.57
N VAL A 92 23.80 -2.05 -3.74
CA VAL A 92 23.26 -1.41 -4.95
C VAL A 92 21.90 -2.02 -5.31
N THR A 93 21.77 -3.34 -5.23
CA THR A 93 20.51 -4.04 -5.52
C THR A 93 19.39 -3.64 -4.55
N ILE A 94 19.69 -3.51 -3.26
CA ILE A 94 18.73 -3.04 -2.26
C ILE A 94 18.24 -1.63 -2.61
N ILE A 95 19.17 -0.69 -2.84
CA ILE A 95 18.82 0.70 -3.15
C ILE A 95 17.98 0.76 -4.44
N ALA A 96 18.43 0.08 -5.50
CA ALA A 96 17.71 0.04 -6.77
C ALA A 96 16.28 -0.54 -6.59
N THR A 97 16.14 -1.62 -5.83
CA THR A 97 14.84 -2.24 -5.56
C THR A 97 13.90 -1.30 -4.80
N LEU A 98 14.40 -0.62 -3.77
CA LEU A 98 13.61 0.33 -2.99
C LEU A 98 13.16 1.54 -3.82
N VAL A 99 14.03 2.07 -4.69
CA VAL A 99 13.70 3.18 -5.58
C VAL A 99 12.62 2.77 -6.60
N VAL A 100 12.76 1.60 -7.22
CA VAL A 100 11.79 1.08 -8.19
C VAL A 100 10.44 0.80 -7.53
N LEU A 101 10.45 0.24 -6.32
CA LEU A 101 9.23 -0.12 -5.60
C LEU A 101 8.64 1.03 -4.78
N LEU A 102 9.29 2.19 -4.72
CA LEU A 102 8.86 3.36 -3.95
C LEU A 102 7.37 3.70 -4.10
N PRO A 103 6.81 3.89 -5.32
CA PRO A 103 5.40 4.25 -5.47
C PRO A 103 4.45 3.17 -4.94
N PHE A 104 4.86 1.90 -5.00
CA PHE A 104 4.09 0.77 -4.51
C PHE A 104 4.16 0.66 -2.99
N ILE A 105 5.35 0.80 -2.39
CA ILE A 105 5.55 0.77 -0.93
C ILE A 105 4.71 1.87 -0.27
N LEU A 106 4.73 3.10 -0.83
CA LEU A 106 3.96 4.23 -0.30
C LEU A 106 2.45 3.96 -0.26
N ARG A 107 1.88 3.43 -1.35
CA ARG A 107 0.45 3.08 -1.39
C ARG A 107 0.13 1.90 -0.50
N LEU A 108 0.95 0.84 -0.55
CA LEU A 108 0.73 -0.36 0.24
C LEU A 108 0.74 -0.04 1.74
N SER A 109 1.62 0.86 2.18
CA SER A 109 1.70 1.30 3.57
C SER A 109 0.38 1.94 4.04
N ARG A 110 -0.19 2.84 3.23
CA ARG A 110 -1.50 3.46 3.53
C ARG A 110 -2.63 2.45 3.48
N ASN A 111 -2.60 1.54 2.51
CA ASN A 111 -3.63 0.52 2.37
C ASN A 111 -3.61 -0.45 3.57
N ILE A 112 -2.44 -0.92 3.99
CA ILE A 112 -2.29 -1.76 5.19
C ILE A 112 -2.79 -0.99 6.41
N TYR A 113 -2.31 0.24 6.60
CA TYR A 113 -2.64 1.05 7.77
C TYR A 113 -4.16 1.25 7.90
N ILE A 114 -4.86 1.71 6.87
CA ILE A 114 -6.32 1.92 6.96
C ILE A 114 -7.09 0.61 7.20
N ASN A 115 -6.62 -0.53 6.66
CA ASN A 115 -7.26 -1.83 6.86
C ASN A 115 -7.03 -2.42 8.27
N MET A 116 -6.09 -1.86 9.06
CA MET A 116 -5.96 -2.18 10.49
C MET A 116 -7.13 -1.61 11.30
N PHE A 117 -7.59 -0.40 10.94
CA PHE A 117 -8.67 0.30 11.66
C PHE A 117 -10.05 0.06 11.05
N VAL A 118 -10.13 -0.22 9.75
CA VAL A 118 -11.38 -0.39 9.02
C VAL A 118 -11.45 -1.80 8.48
N SER A 119 -12.57 -2.47 8.77
CA SER A 119 -12.85 -3.81 8.25
C SER A 119 -13.94 -3.76 7.19
N TYR A 120 -13.94 -4.74 6.31
CA TYR A 120 -14.95 -4.87 5.27
C TYR A 120 -16.34 -5.09 5.89
N ASP A 121 -17.32 -4.37 5.35
CA ASP A 121 -18.73 -4.49 5.69
C ASP A 121 -19.51 -4.79 4.41
N PRO A 122 -20.04 -6.03 4.24
CA PRO A 122 -20.78 -6.41 3.05
C PRO A 122 -22.06 -5.59 2.83
N LYS A 123 -22.64 -5.00 3.87
CA LYS A 123 -23.88 -4.20 3.77
C LYS A 123 -23.61 -2.74 3.39
N ALA A 124 -22.38 -2.26 3.53
CA ALA A 124 -22.04 -0.86 3.32
C ALA A 124 -22.14 -0.38 1.86
N GLY A 125 -22.08 -1.30 0.89
CA GLY A 125 -22.13 -0.97 -0.54
C GLY A 125 -23.53 -0.95 -1.16
N HIS A 126 -24.58 -1.14 -0.38
CA HIS A 126 -25.98 -1.26 -0.83
C HIS A 126 -26.81 0.02 -0.59
N LYS A 127 -26.18 1.19 -0.56
CA LYS A 127 -26.90 2.47 -0.51
C LYS A 127 -27.33 2.94 -1.89
#